data_AF-A0A842QD32-F1
#
_entry.id   AF-A0A842QD32-F1
#
_cell.length_a   1.000
_cell.length_b   1.000
_cell.length_c   1.000
_cell.angle_alpha   90.00
_cell.angle_beta   90.00
_cell.angle_gamma   90.00
#
_symmetry.space_group_name_H-M   'P 1'
#
loop_
_entity.id
_entity.type
_entity.pdbx_description
1 polymer ?
#
loop_
_entity_poly.entity_id
_entity_poly.type
_entity_poly.pdbx_seq_one_letter_code
_entity_poly.pdbx_strand_id
1 'polypeptide(L)'
;MKGSKNSAILFLFAGILLILQSAISGLVFDDGIGALAAGGFAFVMFIEMGMAYKGGLSAVMDQTVFDTPGWRTVTTRDTGQRIQATPCCGACIGIATIAVTALFSAGLGEAILFLAPGFLAGVIAILASIVFAVEYKGPWTERAF
;
A
#
# COMPACT_ATOMS: atom_id res chain seq x y z
N MET A 1 0.08 -11.27 -14.55
CA MET A 1 0.23 -11.37 -13.08
C MET A 1 -1.12 -11.07 -12.47
N LYS A 2 -1.67 -11.98 -11.65
CA LYS A 2 -2.93 -11.73 -10.95
C LYS A 2 -2.58 -11.07 -9.61
N GLY A 3 -2.80 -9.77 -9.49
CA GLY A 3 -2.75 -9.06 -8.20
C GLY A 3 -3.93 -9.46 -7.28
N SER A 4 -4.00 -8.85 -6.09
CA SER A 4 -5.13 -9.03 -5.17
C SER A 4 -6.17 -7.94 -5.42
N LYS A 5 -7.35 -8.34 -5.90
CA LYS A 5 -8.48 -7.41 -6.10
C LYS A 5 -9.04 -6.92 -4.77
N ASN A 6 -9.07 -7.77 -3.75
CA ASN A 6 -9.61 -7.42 -2.44
C ASN A 6 -8.72 -6.39 -1.74
N SER A 7 -7.40 -6.58 -1.78
CA SER A 7 -6.45 -5.57 -1.29
C SER A 7 -6.56 -4.24 -2.04
N ALA A 8 -6.68 -4.27 -3.38
CA ALA A 8 -6.87 -3.05 -4.15
C ALA A 8 -8.15 -2.29 -3.76
N ILE A 9 -9.25 -3.00 -3.51
CA ILE A 9 -10.50 -2.39 -3.03
C ILE A 9 -10.32 -1.77 -1.64
N LEU A 10 -9.57 -2.41 -0.74
CA LEU A 10 -9.30 -1.85 0.58
C LEU A 10 -8.44 -0.59 0.50
N PHE A 11 -7.39 -0.57 -0.34
CA PHE A 11 -6.61 0.64 -0.60
C PHE A 11 -7.45 1.77 -1.21
N LEU A 12 -8.40 1.44 -2.10
CA LEU A 12 -9.36 2.42 -2.63
C LEU A 12 -10.21 3.03 -1.52
N PHE A 13 -10.77 2.22 -0.62
CA PHE A 13 -11.56 2.72 0.51
C PHE A 13 -10.73 3.57 1.47
N ALA A 14 -9.49 3.16 1.78
CA ALA A 14 -8.57 3.97 2.58
C ALA A 14 -8.28 5.33 1.91
N GLY A 15 -8.05 5.35 0.59
CA GLY A 15 -7.83 6.59 -0.17
C GLY A 15 -9.04 7.54 -0.15
N ILE A 16 -10.26 7.01 -0.29
CA ILE A 16 -11.50 7.81 -0.23
C ILE A 16 -11.69 8.42 1.16
N LEU A 17 -11.46 7.65 2.22
CA LEU A 17 -11.55 8.14 3.59
C LEU A 17 -10.54 9.26 3.88
N LEU A 18 -9.35 9.18 3.29
CA LEU A 18 -8.34 10.24 3.41
C LEU A 18 -8.67 11.49 2.61
N ILE A 19 -9.35 11.38 1.46
CA ILE A 19 -9.92 12.54 0.77
C ILE A 19 -10.96 13.22 1.66
N LEU A 20 -11.84 12.42 2.27
CA LEU A 20 -12.85 12.94 3.19
C LEU A 20 -12.20 13.61 4.42
N GLN A 21 -11.14 13.01 4.96
CA GLN A 21 -10.35 13.61 6.04
C GLN A 21 -9.70 14.93 5.60
N SER A 22 -9.16 15.00 4.39
CA SER A 22 -8.57 16.21 3.82
C SER A 22 -9.60 17.34 3.72
N ALA A 23 -10.81 17.03 3.24
CA ALA A 23 -11.91 17.99 3.17
C ALA A 23 -12.34 18.47 4.56
N ILE A 24 -12.45 17.58 5.54
CA ILE A 24 -12.79 17.95 6.93
C ILE A 24 -11.70 18.86 7.52
N SER A 25 -10.43 18.48 7.40
CA SER A 25 -9.31 19.28 7.91
C SER A 25 -9.26 20.67 7.27
N GLY A 26 -9.48 20.78 5.95
CA GLY A 26 -9.45 22.06 5.25
C GLY A 26 -10.69 22.93 5.48
N LEU A 27 -11.90 22.35 5.54
CA LEU A 27 -13.15 23.11 5.59
C LEU A 27 -13.66 23.36 7.01
N VAL A 28 -13.38 22.46 7.95
CA VAL A 28 -13.92 22.53 9.33
C VAL A 28 -12.90 23.10 10.30
N PHE A 29 -11.63 22.75 10.13
CA PHE A 29 -10.56 23.15 11.05
C PHE A 29 -9.61 24.22 10.49
N ASP A 30 -9.78 24.62 9.23
CA ASP A 30 -8.87 25.51 8.49
C ASP A 30 -7.39 25.08 8.61
N ASP A 31 -7.18 23.77 8.78
CA ASP A 31 -5.86 23.16 8.96
C ASP A 31 -5.33 22.70 7.62
N GLY A 32 -4.66 23.62 6.93
CA GLY A 32 -4.02 23.36 5.65
C GLY A 32 -2.95 22.27 5.71
N ILE A 33 -2.30 22.06 6.87
CA ILE A 33 -1.25 21.04 7.03
C ILE A 33 -1.88 19.66 7.15
N GLY A 34 -2.91 19.50 7.99
CA GLY A 34 -3.69 18.28 8.10
C GLY A 34 -4.36 17.90 6.77
N ALA A 35 -4.90 18.89 6.05
CA ALA A 35 -5.51 18.67 4.73
C ALA A 35 -4.49 18.19 3.69
N LEU A 36 -3.29 18.79 3.66
CA LEU A 36 -2.20 18.40 2.77
C LEU A 36 -1.68 16.99 3.08
N ALA A 37 -1.47 16.69 4.37
CA ALA A 37 -1.00 15.37 4.80
C ALA A 37 -2.01 14.28 4.43
N ALA A 38 -3.30 14.48 4.71
CA ALA A 38 -4.37 13.56 4.32
C ALA A 38 -4.46 13.38 2.80
N GLY A 39 -4.37 14.46 2.02
CA GLY A 39 -4.34 14.40 0.56
C GLY A 39 -3.12 13.65 0.01
N GLY A 40 -1.95 13.88 0.59
CA GLY A 40 -0.71 13.16 0.24
C GLY A 40 -0.81 11.67 0.52
N PHE A 41 -1.32 11.28 1.69
CA PHE A 41 -1.54 9.87 2.01
C PHE A 41 -2.61 9.24 1.12
N ALA A 42 -3.68 9.96 0.77
CA ALA A 42 -4.69 9.50 -0.17
C ALA A 42 -4.06 9.15 -1.54
N PHE A 43 -3.19 10.03 -2.04
CA PHE A 43 -2.49 9.79 -3.31
C PHE A 43 -1.64 8.51 -3.27
N VAL A 44 -0.91 8.27 -2.16
CA VAL A 44 -0.13 7.04 -2.04
C VAL A 44 -1.01 5.80 -1.96
N MET A 45 -2.18 5.86 -1.29
CA MET A 45 -3.14 4.76 -1.28
C MET A 45 -3.63 4.39 -2.69
N PHE A 46 -3.81 5.37 -3.59
CA PHE A 46 -4.16 5.09 -5.00
C PHE A 46 -3.02 4.45 -5.79
N ILE A 47 -1.76 4.82 -5.50
CA ILE A 47 -0.59 4.15 -6.07
C ILE A 47 -0.56 2.68 -5.61
N GLU A 48 -0.76 2.44 -4.31
CA GLU A 48 -0.80 1.11 -3.72
C GLU A 48 -1.95 0.27 -4.25
N MET A 49 -3.13 0.85 -4.45
CA MET A 49 -4.24 0.22 -5.17
C MET A 49 -3.79 -0.26 -6.55
N GLY A 50 -3.14 0.60 -7.34
CA GLY A 50 -2.66 0.26 -8.67
C GLY A 50 -1.61 -0.85 -8.65
N MET A 51 -0.69 -0.82 -7.69
CA MET A 51 0.32 -1.86 -7.51
C MET A 51 -0.29 -3.18 -7.03
N ALA A 52 -1.25 -3.13 -6.10
CA ALA A 52 -1.96 -4.29 -5.58
C ALA A 52 -2.79 -4.97 -6.66
N TYR A 53 -3.49 -4.17 -7.49
CA TYR A 53 -4.28 -4.66 -8.61
C TYR A 53 -3.43 -5.31 -9.70
N LYS A 54 -2.31 -4.68 -10.08
CA LYS A 54 -1.38 -5.22 -11.09
C LYS A 54 -0.53 -6.37 -10.55
N GLY A 55 -0.50 -6.56 -9.23
CA GLY A 55 0.37 -7.52 -8.57
C GLY A 55 1.85 -7.17 -8.74
N GLY A 56 2.14 -5.87 -8.80
CA GLY A 56 3.46 -5.33 -9.10
C GLY A 56 4.47 -5.79 -8.06
N LEU A 57 5.48 -6.55 -8.50
CA LEU A 57 6.50 -7.03 -7.61
C LEU A 57 7.81 -7.41 -8.28
N SER A 58 8.86 -6.75 -7.81
CA SER A 58 10.27 -7.10 -7.96
C SER A 58 10.56 -8.38 -7.18
N ALA A 59 10.38 -9.53 -7.82
CA ALA A 59 11.06 -10.74 -7.37
C ALA A 59 12.56 -10.55 -7.66
N VAL A 60 13.41 -10.78 -6.66
CA VAL A 60 14.86 -10.81 -6.89
C VAL A 60 15.18 -12.16 -7.53
N MET A 61 15.57 -12.14 -8.80
CA MET A 61 15.93 -13.32 -9.55
C MET A 61 17.45 -13.42 -9.60
N ASP A 62 17.96 -14.62 -9.42
CA ASP A 62 19.34 -14.94 -9.76
C ASP A 62 19.36 -15.56 -11.16
N GLN A 63 20.07 -14.94 -12.09
CA GLN A 63 20.22 -15.43 -13.46
C GLN A 63 21.64 -15.90 -13.67
N THR A 64 21.79 -17.20 -13.85
CA THR A 64 23.05 -17.80 -14.28
C THR A 64 23.00 -18.00 -15.78
N VAL A 65 23.97 -17.42 -16.50
CA VAL A 65 24.09 -17.55 -17.96
C VAL A 65 25.30 -18.41 -18.25
N PHE A 66 25.08 -19.54 -18.91
CA PHE A 66 26.14 -20.36 -19.49
C PHE A 66 26.21 -20.04 -20.98
N ASP A 67 27.31 -19.43 -21.41
CA ASP A 67 27.61 -19.18 -22.82
C ASP A 67 28.67 -20.18 -23.30
N THR A 68 28.30 -20.99 -24.29
CA THR A 68 29.19 -21.90 -25.00
C THR A 68 29.11 -21.61 -26.49
N PRO A 69 30.17 -21.83 -27.29
CA PRO A 69 30.12 -21.59 -28.73
C PRO A 69 28.99 -22.42 -29.37
N GLY A 70 27.95 -21.72 -29.83
CA GLY A 70 26.77 -22.32 -30.47
C GLY A 70 25.53 -22.50 -29.58
N TRP A 71 25.64 -22.32 -28.24
CA TRP A 71 24.50 -22.47 -27.32
C TRP A 71 24.62 -21.55 -26.10
N ARG A 72 23.55 -20.79 -25.86
CA ARG A 72 23.37 -19.96 -24.66
C ARG A 72 22.26 -20.55 -23.78
N THR A 73 22.60 -20.89 -22.55
CA THR A 73 21.63 -21.40 -21.57
C THR A 73 21.44 -20.38 -20.46
N VAL A 74 20.20 -20.00 -20.18
CA VAL A 74 19.86 -19.06 -19.08
C VAL A 74 19.06 -19.83 -18.03
N THR A 75 19.67 -20.08 -16.88
CA THR A 75 19.01 -20.66 -15.71
C THR A 75 18.57 -19.53 -14.80
N THR A 76 17.26 -19.35 -14.65
CA THR A 76 16.68 -18.37 -13.72
C THR A 76 16.28 -19.09 -12.45
N ARG A 77 16.89 -18.72 -11.32
CA ARG A 77 16.56 -19.22 -9.98
C ARG A 77 15.82 -18.13 -9.22
N ASP A 78 14.63 -18.48 -8.71
CA ASP A 78 13.94 -17.65 -7.74
C ASP A 78 14.74 -17.70 -6.42
N THR A 79 15.20 -16.54 -5.96
CA THR A 79 15.95 -16.44 -4.68
C THR A 79 15.05 -16.63 -3.46
N GLY A 80 13.72 -16.65 -3.66
CA GLY A 80 12.74 -16.63 -2.57
C GLY A 80 12.64 -15.26 -1.88
N GLN A 81 13.52 -14.30 -2.20
CA GLN A 81 13.43 -12.93 -1.71
C GLN A 81 12.40 -12.16 -2.51
N ARG A 82 11.29 -11.87 -1.84
CA ARG A 82 10.20 -11.03 -2.35
C ARG A 82 10.30 -9.67 -1.69
N ILE A 83 10.81 -8.66 -2.39
CA ILE A 83 10.69 -7.26 -1.93
C ILE A 83 9.32 -6.77 -2.37
N GLN A 84 8.29 -7.13 -1.60
CA GLN A 84 6.92 -6.68 -1.86
C GLN A 84 6.78 -5.26 -1.31
N ALA A 85 6.98 -4.26 -2.17
CA ALA A 85 6.81 -2.86 -1.81
C ALA A 85 5.37 -2.58 -1.32
N THR A 86 4.36 -3.21 -1.90
CA THR A 86 2.94 -2.98 -1.59
C THR A 86 2.52 -3.26 -0.14
N PRO A 87 2.77 -4.45 0.44
CA PRO A 87 2.38 -4.74 1.81
C PRO A 87 3.21 -3.98 2.84
N CYS A 88 4.52 -3.75 2.60
CA CYS A 88 5.33 -2.97 3.54
C CYS A 88 4.96 -1.48 3.50
N CYS A 89 4.74 -0.91 2.33
CA CYS A 89 4.33 0.49 2.22
C CYS A 89 2.93 0.70 2.79
N GLY A 90 1.95 -0.18 2.52
CA GLY A 90 0.60 0.01 3.05
C GLY A 90 0.51 -0.10 4.58
N ALA A 91 1.35 -0.95 5.20
CA ALA A 91 1.42 -1.06 6.65
C ALA A 91 2.13 0.15 7.28
N CYS A 92 3.28 0.54 6.73
CA CYS A 92 4.02 1.71 7.21
C CYS A 92 3.22 3.00 7.05
N ILE A 93 2.53 3.18 5.92
CA ILE A 93 1.72 4.36 5.65
C ILE A 93 0.43 4.33 6.47
N GLY A 94 -0.19 3.16 6.68
CA GLY A 94 -1.32 3.03 7.59
C GLY A 94 -0.97 3.44 9.03
N ILE A 95 0.19 3.01 9.53
CA ILE A 95 0.72 3.42 10.84
C ILE A 95 1.02 4.93 10.86
N ALA A 96 1.68 5.45 9.83
CA ALA A 96 1.99 6.88 9.72
C ALA A 96 0.71 7.73 9.71
N THR A 97 -0.32 7.27 9.01
CA THR A 97 -1.64 7.93 8.97
C THR A 97 -2.23 8.03 10.37
N ILE A 98 -2.28 6.92 11.12
CA ILE A 98 -2.78 6.89 12.50
C ILE A 98 -1.97 7.83 13.40
N ALA A 99 -0.63 7.80 13.29
CA ALA A 99 0.24 8.62 14.11
C ALA A 99 0.06 10.12 13.82
N VAL A 100 -0.06 10.50 12.56
CA VAL A 100 -0.34 11.87 12.14
C VAL A 100 -1.71 12.31 12.64
N THR A 101 -2.76 11.51 12.43
CA THR A 101 -4.10 11.83 12.94
C THR A 101 -4.13 11.98 14.46
N ALA A 102 -3.34 11.18 15.20
CA ALA A 102 -3.21 11.31 16.65
C ALA A 102 -2.41 12.55 17.10
N LEU A 103 -1.40 12.98 16.36
CA LEU A 103 -0.68 14.22 16.65
C LEU A 103 -1.59 15.45 16.52
N PHE A 104 -2.45 15.44 15.50
CA PHE A 104 -3.42 16.50 15.27
C PHE A 104 -4.68 16.38 16.13
N SER A 105 -4.82 15.33 16.97
CA SER A 105 -5.94 15.21 17.90
C SER A 105 -5.70 15.91 19.25
N ALA A 106 -4.45 16.26 19.55
CA ALA A 106 -4.06 16.94 20.77
C ALA A 106 -4.61 18.37 20.81
N GLY A 107 -5.76 18.54 21.46
CA GLY A 107 -6.44 19.84 21.63
C GLY A 107 -7.86 19.91 21.08
N LEU A 108 -8.35 18.87 20.39
CA LEU A 108 -9.69 18.89 19.78
C LEU A 108 -10.85 18.54 20.73
N GLY A 109 -10.59 18.00 21.92
CA GLY A 109 -11.66 17.57 22.84
C GLY A 109 -12.64 16.61 22.18
N GLU A 110 -13.94 16.93 22.18
CA GLU A 110 -14.99 16.12 21.53
C GLU A 110 -14.93 16.14 19.99
N ALA A 111 -14.26 17.13 19.39
CA ALA A 111 -14.10 17.22 17.93
C ALA A 111 -13.15 16.15 17.36
N ILE A 112 -12.55 15.32 18.21
CA ILE A 112 -11.74 14.15 17.80
C ILE A 112 -12.55 13.17 16.94
N LEU A 113 -13.88 13.15 17.07
CA LEU A 113 -14.76 12.34 16.21
C LEU A 113 -14.66 12.72 14.72
N PHE A 114 -14.33 13.98 14.41
CA PHE A 114 -14.10 14.42 13.04
C PHE A 114 -12.78 13.92 12.43
N LEU A 115 -11.88 13.36 13.26
CA LEU A 115 -10.65 12.68 12.83
C LEU A 115 -10.84 11.17 12.63
N ALA A 116 -12.04 10.63 12.91
CA ALA A 116 -12.34 9.21 12.74
C ALA A 116 -12.07 8.67 11.31
N PRO A 117 -12.34 9.42 10.22
CA PRO A 117 -12.02 8.98 8.87
C PRO A 117 -10.53 8.72 8.67
N GLY A 118 -9.64 9.53 9.24
CA GLY A 118 -8.19 9.34 9.21
C GLY A 118 -7.75 8.06 9.93
N PHE A 119 -8.27 7.81 11.14
CA PHE A 119 -7.98 6.57 11.88
C PHE A 119 -8.47 5.31 11.16
N LEU A 120 -9.71 5.35 10.65
CA LEU A 120 -10.28 4.25 9.87
C LEU A 120 -9.49 3.98 8.60
N ALA A 121 -9.05 5.03 7.90
CA ALA A 121 -8.22 4.87 6.71
C ALA A 121 -6.90 4.16 7.02
N GLY A 122 -6.22 4.53 8.11
CA GLY A 122 -4.98 3.89 8.51
C GLY A 122 -5.15 2.42 8.86
N VAL A 123 -6.23 2.06 9.57
CA VAL A 123 -6.55 0.65 9.89
C VAL A 123 -6.86 -0.14 8.61
N ILE A 124 -7.64 0.42 7.70
CA ILE A 124 -7.99 -0.23 6.42
C ILE A 124 -6.75 -0.42 5.55
N ALA A 125 -5.81 0.54 5.54
CA ALA A 125 -4.54 0.40 4.83
C ALA A 125 -3.68 -0.76 5.37
N ILE A 126 -3.62 -0.92 6.69
CA ILE A 126 -2.93 -2.06 7.32
C ILE A 126 -3.61 -3.38 6.94
N LEU A 127 -4.94 -3.43 6.99
CA LEU A 127 -5.70 -4.61 6.55
C LEU A 127 -5.50 -4.90 5.06
N ALA A 128 -5.43 -3.88 4.21
CA ALA A 128 -5.16 -4.03 2.79
C ALA A 128 -3.80 -4.70 2.55
N SER A 129 -2.78 -4.33 3.33
CA SER A 129 -1.47 -4.97 3.32
C SER A 129 -1.50 -6.43 3.77
N ILE A 130 -2.25 -6.75 4.84
CA ILE A 130 -2.37 -8.13 5.34
C ILE A 130 -3.09 -8.99 4.30
N VAL A 131 -4.21 -8.51 3.75
CA VAL A 131 -4.96 -9.22 2.70
C VAL A 131 -4.09 -9.41 1.46
N PHE A 132 -3.30 -8.41 1.07
CA PHE A 132 -2.35 -8.57 -0.02
C PHE A 132 -1.33 -9.67 0.27
N ALA A 133 -0.74 -9.70 1.47
CA ALA A 133 0.24 -10.71 1.85
C ALA A 133 -0.34 -12.13 1.85
N VAL A 134 -1.62 -12.29 2.22
CA VAL A 134 -2.31 -13.59 2.23
C VAL A 134 -2.73 -14.03 0.83
N GLU A 135 -3.28 -13.11 0.03
CA GLU A 135 -3.87 -13.46 -1.28
C GLU A 135 -2.87 -13.46 -2.42
N TYR A 136 -1.77 -12.71 -2.31
CA TYR A 136 -0.82 -12.57 -3.39
C TYR A 136 -0.01 -13.85 -3.60
N LYS A 137 -0.31 -14.56 -4.69
CA LYS A 137 0.33 -15.81 -5.07
C LYS A 137 1.62 -15.64 -5.89
N GLY A 138 2.08 -14.42 -6.13
CA GLY A 138 3.29 -14.21 -6.94
C GLY A 138 3.10 -14.43 -8.45
N PRO A 139 4.05 -13.98 -9.29
CA PRO A 139 3.99 -14.18 -10.74
C PRO A 139 4.29 -15.62 -11.20
N TRP A 140 4.74 -16.51 -10.30
CA TRP A 140 5.41 -17.76 -10.65
C TRP A 140 4.73 -19.02 -10.08
N THR A 141 3.57 -18.90 -9.41
CA THR A 141 2.81 -20.06 -8.88
C THR A 141 2.23 -20.98 -9.95
N GLU A 142 2.18 -20.53 -11.21
CA GLU A 142 1.71 -21.33 -12.35
C GLU A 142 2.86 -21.89 -13.21
N ARG A 143 4.14 -21.64 -12.86
CA ARG A 143 5.26 -22.29 -13.56
C ARG A 143 5.47 -23.68 -12.94
N ALA A 144 4.91 -24.69 -13.60
CA ALA A 144 5.27 -26.07 -13.36
C ALA A 144 6.81 -26.19 -13.47
N PHE A 145 7.42 -26.66 -12.38
CA PHE A 145 8.81 -27.12 -12.38
C PHE A 145 8.88 -28.48 -13.06
#